data_AF-A0A659R1A4-F1
#
_entry.id   AF-A0A659R1A4-F1
#
_cell.length_a   1.000
_cell.length_b   1.000
_cell.length_c   1.000
_cell.angle_alpha   90.00
_cell.angle_beta   90.00
_cell.angle_gamma   90.00
#
_symmetry.space_group_name_H-M   'P 1'
#
loop_
_entity.id
_entity.type
_entity.pdbx_description
1 polymer ?
#
loop_
_entity_poly.entity_id
_entity_poly.type
_entity_poly.pdbx_seq_one_letter_code
_entity_poly.pdbx_strand_id
1 'polypeptide(L)' 'MRKTVAFGFVGTVLDYAGRGSQRWEKWRPTLCLCQQETLVVHRLELREAARAGSLGEGVMQVV' A
#
# COMPACT_ATOMS: atom_id res chain seq x y z
N MET A 1 -18.90 -15.87 -3.65
CA MET A 1 -18.65 -14.43 -3.51
C MET A 1 -17.35 -14.05 -4.22
N ARG A 2 -17.29 -12.88 -4.87
CA ARG A 2 -16.10 -12.42 -5.61
C ARG A 2 -15.19 -11.63 -4.68
N LYS A 3 -13.87 -11.92 -4.69
CA LYS A 3 -12.88 -11.19 -3.89
C LYS A 3 -12.40 -9.96 -4.64
N THR A 4 -12.40 -8.80 -3.99
CA THR A 4 -11.86 -7.55 -4.54
C THR A 4 -10.37 -7.46 -4.25
N VAL A 5 -9.55 -7.37 -5.30
CA VAL A 5 -8.10 -7.19 -5.19
C VAL A 5 -7.74 -5.82 -5.76
N ALA A 6 -7.05 -5.01 -4.97
CA ALA A 6 -6.55 -3.70 -5.38
C ALA A 6 -5.05 -3.78 -5.69
N PHE A 7 -4.63 -3.13 -6.78
CA PHE A 7 -3.23 -2.99 -7.16
C PHE A 7 -2.80 -1.54 -7.02
N GLY A 8 -1.61 -1.31 -6.47
CA GLY A 8 -1.04 0.01 -6.33
C GLY A 8 0.48 -0.01 -6.42
N PHE A 9 1.07 1.18 -6.37
CA PHE A 9 2.52 1.36 -6.36
C PHE A 9 3.01 1.84 -5.01
N VAL A 10 4.18 1.35 -4.60
CA VAL A 10 4.93 1.88 -3.46
C VAL A 10 5.58 3.19 -3.91
N GLY A 11 5.21 4.30 -3.27
CA GLY A 11 5.68 5.63 -3.64
C GLY A 11 7.02 5.97 -3.01
N THR A 12 8.02 6.33 -3.81
CA THR A 12 9.39 6.68 -3.35
C THR A 12 9.50 7.89 -2.44
N VAL A 13 8.41 8.64 -2.23
CA VAL A 13 8.42 9.84 -1.39
C VAL A 13 7.85 9.51 -0.03
N LEU A 14 6.59 9.09 0.03
CA LEU A 14 5.91 8.81 1.28
C LEU A 14 6.23 7.42 1.83
N ASP A 15 6.54 6.41 0.99
CA ASP A 15 6.91 5.05 1.45
C ASP A 15 8.41 4.92 1.75
N TYR A 16 9.26 5.72 1.11
CA TYR A 16 10.71 5.68 1.34
C TYR A 16 11.15 6.50 2.56
N ALA A 17 10.46 7.61 2.87
CA ALA A 17 10.86 8.56 3.90
C ALA A 17 10.75 8.05 5.35
N GLY A 18 10.44 6.78 5.56
CA GLY A 18 10.42 6.16 6.87
C GLY A 18 10.57 4.66 6.75
N ARG A 19 11.80 4.15 6.81
CA ARG A 19 11.99 2.74 7.18
C ARG A 19 11.58 2.59 8.65
N GLY A 20 10.82 1.55 8.98
CA GLY A 20 10.38 1.29 10.35
C GLY A 20 9.14 2.09 10.78
N SER A 21 9.07 2.50 12.05
CA SER A 21 7.89 3.13 12.67
C SER A 21 7.49 4.46 12.02
N GLN A 22 8.48 5.24 11.54
CA GLN A 22 8.25 6.53 10.86
C GLN A 22 7.41 6.40 9.57
N ARG A 23 7.28 5.18 9.02
CA ARG A 23 6.41 4.91 7.85
C ARG A 23 4.96 5.31 8.11
N TRP A 24 4.50 5.19 9.35
CA TRP A 24 3.10 5.36 9.74
C TRP A 24 2.75 6.78 10.18
N GLU A 25 3.74 7.66 10.29
CA GLU A 25 3.55 9.05 10.75
C GLU A 25 2.98 9.97 9.66
N LYS A 26 2.99 9.54 8.39
CA LYS A 26 2.50 10.32 7.25
C LYS A 26 1.24 9.69 6.64
N TRP A 27 0.32 10.56 6.22
CA TRP A 27 -0.90 10.14 5.52
C TRP A 27 -0.60 9.29 4.28
N ARG A 28 -1.35 8.20 4.10
CA ARG A 28 -1.19 7.25 2.99
C ARG A 28 -2.49 7.07 2.20
N PRO A 29 -2.59 7.59 0.97
CA PRO A 29 -3.80 7.43 0.17
C PRO A 29 -4.14 5.96 -0.13
N THR A 30 -3.14 5.08 -0.29
CA THR A 30 -3.38 3.65 -0.52
C THR A 30 -4.01 2.92 0.67
N LEU A 31 -3.75 3.38 1.91
CA LEU A 31 -4.39 2.81 3.10
C LEU A 31 -5.83 3.30 3.24
N CYS A 32 -6.13 4.53 2.82
CA CYS A 32 -7.50 5.07 2.82
C CYS A 32 -8.44 4.28 1.90
N LEU A 33 -7.90 3.63 0.84
CA LEU A 33 -8.67 2.73 -0.01
C LEU A 33 -9.23 1.53 0.78
N CYS A 34 -8.50 1.04 1.79
CA CYS A 34 -8.94 -0.05 2.65
C CYS A 34 -9.94 0.40 3.73
N GLN A 35 -10.17 1.70 3.89
CA GLN A 35 -11.05 2.29 4.91
C GLN A 35 -12.38 2.78 4.32
N GLN A 36 -12.70 2.43 3.07
CA GLN A 36 -13.94 2.83 2.41
C GLN A 36 -15.11 1.96 2.89
N GLU A 37 -16.13 2.59 3.48
CA GLU A 37 -17.31 1.89 4.04
C GLU A 37 -18.07 1.05 3.00
N THR A 38 -18.02 1.45 1.73
CA THR A 38 -18.76 0.83 0.63
C THR A 38 -17.91 -0.13 -0.21
N LEU A 39 -16.61 -0.29 0.09
CA LEU A 39 -15.69 -1.11 -0.69
C LEU A 39 -14.81 -1.99 0.21
N VAL A 40 -15.11 -3.30 0.22
CA VAL A 40 -14.29 -4.29 0.92
C VAL A 40 -13.14 -4.76 0.03
N VAL A 41 -11.94 -4.23 0.28
CA VAL A 41 -10.69 -4.70 -0.34
C VAL A 41 -10.19 -5.93 0.42
N HIS A 42 -10.14 -7.08 -0.24
CA HIS A 42 -9.71 -8.34 0.39
C HIS A 42 -8.18 -8.54 0.34
N ARG A 43 -7.51 -7.83 -0.56
CA ARG A 43 -6.07 -7.94 -0.80
C ARG A 43 -5.58 -6.68 -1.50
N LEU A 44 -4.49 -6.12 -1.00
CA LEU A 44 -3.81 -4.98 -1.58
C LEU A 44 -2.39 -5.40 -2.00
N GLU A 45 -2.17 -5.43 -3.32
CA GLU A 45 -0.88 -5.75 -3.92
C GLU A 45 -0.14 -4.44 -4.25
N LEU A 46 1.03 -4.25 -3.65
CA LEU A 46 1.86 -3.06 -3.85
C LEU A 46 3.17 -3.44 -4.55
N ARG A 47 3.42 -2.82 -5.71
CA ARG A 47 4.66 -3.01 -6.47
C ARG A 47 5.53 -1.76 -6.46
N GLU A 48 6.84 -1.94 -6.42
CA GLU A 48 7.78 -0.85 -6.63
C GLU A 48 7.71 -0.38 -8.10
N ALA A 49 7.78 0.94 -8.33
CA ALA A 49 7.93 1.46 -9.68
C ALA A 49 9.36 1.18 -10.18
N ALA A 50 9.54 0.66 -11.40
CA ALA A 50 10.82 0.15 -11.93
C ALA A 50 12.05 1.09 -11.87
N ARG A 51 11.87 2.39 -11.60
CA ARG A 51 12.95 3.38 -11.42
C ARG A 51 13.35 3.60 -9.96
N ALA A 52 12.54 3.16 -9.03
CA ALA A 52 12.90 3.08 -7.64
C ALA A 52 13.71 1.80 -7.49
N GLY A 53 14.99 1.92 -7.17
CA GLY A 53 15.81 0.78 -6.81
C GLY A 53 15.90 0.74 -5.30
N SER A 54 15.22 -0.23 -4.66
CA SER A 54 15.42 -0.77 -3.29
C SER A 54 14.20 -0.78 -2.35
N LEU A 55 12.99 -0.43 -2.80
CA LEU A 55 11.75 -0.58 -2.03
C LEU A 55 11.19 -1.99 -2.25
N GLY A 56 11.59 -2.94 -1.39
CA GLY A 56 11.13 -4.33 -1.44
C GLY A 56 9.62 -4.51 -1.64
N GLU A 57 9.27 -5.62 -2.30
CA GLU A 57 7.89 -6.05 -2.56
C GLU A 57 7.13 -6.22 -1.23
N GLY A 58 5.98 -5.55 -1.10
CA GLY A 58 5.19 -5.55 0.13
C GLY A 58 3.76 -6.01 -0.15
N VAL A 59 3.41 -7.22 0.28
CA VAL A 59 2.03 -7.72 0.23
C VAL A 59 1.34 -7.38 1.55
N MET A 60 0.23 -6.64 1.48
CA MET A 60 -0.57 -6.31 2.66
C MET A 60 -1.89 -7.10 2.61
N GLN A 61 -2.07 -7.98 3.59
CA GLN A 61 -3.35 -8.65 3.82
C GLN A 61 -4.23 -7.75 4.69
N VAL A 62 -5.38 -7.37 4.14
CA VAL A 62 -6.42 -6.64 4.88
C VAL A 62 -7.29 -7.71 5.54
N VAL A 63 -7.39 -7.67 6.87
CA VAL A 63 -8.24 -8.58 7.67
C VAL A 63 -9.70 -8.16 7.63
#